data_AF-A0A0Q5TAY8-F1
#
_entry.id   AF-A0A0Q5TAY8-F1
#
_cell.length_a   1.000
_cell.length_b   1.000
_cell.length_c   1.000
_cell.angle_alpha   90.00
_cell.angle_beta   90.00
_cell.angle_gamma   90.00
#
_symmetry.space_group_name_H-M   'P 1'
#
loop_
_entity.id
_entity.type
_entity.pdbx_description
1 polymer ?
#
loop_
_entity_poly.entity_id
_entity_poly.type
_entity_poly.pdbx_seq_one_letter_code
_entity_poly.pdbx_strand_id
1 'polypeptide(L)'
;MKFADKFYILILFVVLNACGSAPDKLGVLDLKKWRSDRGGCEDIRGVLKKDFKAVQEELKGKFADDITKILGRPDIHQLGERNQKFYVYFLEKGPQCENIQSPSNAEKVILKFNAVGLLSEITYQSRPL
;
A
#
# COMPACT_ATOMS: atom_id res chain seq x y z
N MET A 1 45.91 18.91 15.83
CA MET A 1 45.08 18.27 14.78
C MET A 1 44.75 16.81 15.13
N LYS A 2 44.15 16.52 16.30
CA LYS A 2 43.71 15.14 16.67
C LYS A 2 42.29 15.08 17.26
N PHE A 3 41.67 16.24 17.49
CA PHE A 3 40.30 16.35 18.01
C PHE A 3 39.24 16.41 16.91
N ALA A 4 39.58 16.92 15.72
CA ALA A 4 38.67 17.00 14.58
C ALA A 4 38.31 15.62 14.00
N ASP A 5 39.27 14.69 13.97
CA ASP A 5 39.09 13.34 13.41
C ASP A 5 38.15 12.47 14.26
N LYS A 6 38.15 12.66 15.59
CA LYS A 6 37.24 11.94 16.49
C LYS A 6 35.80 12.48 16.42
N PHE A 7 35.64 13.76 16.09
CA PHE A 7 34.33 14.39 15.92
C PHE A 7 33.64 13.95 14.63
N TYR A 8 34.42 13.78 13.55
CA TYR A 8 33.93 13.27 12.26
C TYR A 8 33.43 11.81 12.34
N ILE A 9 34.09 10.96 13.15
CA ILE A 9 33.67 9.58 13.37
C ILE A 9 32.35 9.49 14.16
N LEU A 10 32.12 10.41 15.11
CA LEU A 10 30.88 10.46 15.89
C LEU A 10 29.68 10.90 15.03
N ILE A 11 29.88 11.83 14.11
CA ILE A 11 28.82 12.31 13.20
C ILE A 11 28.42 11.22 12.21
N LEU A 12 29.37 10.41 11.71
CA LEU A 12 29.09 9.32 10.76
C LEU A 12 28.19 8.22 11.37
N PHE A 13 28.24 8.00 12.68
CA PHE A 13 27.43 6.97 13.35
C PHE A 13 25.97 7.38 13.57
N VAL A 14 25.69 8.69 13.65
CA VAL A 14 24.32 9.19 13.87
C VAL A 14 23.46 9.12 12.60
N VAL A 15 24.07 9.19 11.41
CA VAL A 15 23.32 9.18 10.13
C VAL A 15 22.77 7.78 9.77
N LEU A 16 23.27 6.70 10.38
CA LEU A 16 22.86 5.33 10.05
C LEU A 16 21.55 4.86 10.70
N ASN A 17 20.97 5.64 11.62
CA ASN A 17 19.72 5.27 12.32
C ASN A 17 18.46 5.96 11.76
N ALA A 18 18.55 6.67 10.64
CA ALA A 18 17.40 7.39 10.06
C ALA A 18 16.40 6.48 9.29
N CYS A 19 16.54 5.16 9.36
CA CYS A 19 15.60 4.23 8.72
C CYS A 19 14.41 3.96 9.65
N GLY A 20 13.39 4.82 9.61
CA GLY A 20 12.12 4.57 10.28
C GLY A 20 11.35 3.44 9.58
N SER A 21 10.95 2.40 10.31
CA SER A 21 10.08 1.36 9.77
C SER A 21 8.70 1.93 9.44
N ALA A 22 8.06 1.39 8.40
CA ALA A 22 6.68 1.74 8.09
C ALA A 22 5.78 1.41 9.30
N PRO A 23 4.76 2.22 9.60
CA PRO A 23 3.91 1.98 10.76
C PRO A 23 3.23 0.62 10.64
N ASP A 24 3.03 -0.05 11.78
CA ASP A 24 2.36 -1.35 11.86
C ASP A 24 0.83 -1.22 11.83
N LYS A 25 0.30 -0.02 12.10
CA LYS A 25 -1.13 0.28 12.12
C LYS A 25 -1.44 1.64 11.49
N LEU A 26 -2.64 1.77 10.95
CA LEU A 26 -3.29 3.04 10.62
C LEU A 26 -4.67 2.97 11.26
N GLY A 27 -5.00 3.85 12.20
CA GLY A 27 -6.23 3.74 13.00
C GLY A 27 -6.42 2.32 13.57
N VAL A 28 -7.53 1.68 13.19
CA VAL A 28 -7.87 0.29 13.56
C VAL A 28 -7.28 -0.78 12.63
N LEU A 29 -6.78 -0.39 11.46
CA LEU A 29 -6.25 -1.30 10.45
C LEU A 29 -4.86 -1.82 10.84
N ASP A 30 -4.73 -3.14 10.92
CA ASP A 30 -3.45 -3.84 11.06
C ASP A 30 -2.72 -3.89 9.71
N LEU A 31 -1.76 -2.98 9.52
CA LEU A 31 -1.03 -2.84 8.26
C LEU A 31 -0.07 -4.01 8.04
N LYS A 32 0.43 -4.64 9.11
CA LYS A 32 1.31 -5.80 8.99
C LYS A 32 0.56 -6.99 8.38
N LYS A 33 -0.65 -7.27 8.88
CA LYS A 33 -1.55 -8.29 8.32
C LYS A 33 -2.04 -7.93 6.92
N TRP A 34 -2.39 -6.66 6.69
CA TRP A 34 -2.81 -6.22 5.35
C TRP A 34 -1.72 -6.47 4.29
N ARG A 35 -0.46 -6.13 4.63
CA ARG A 35 0.69 -6.29 3.75
C ARG A 35 1.10 -7.75 3.54
N SER A 36 0.80 -8.67 4.47
CA SER A 36 1.17 -10.08 4.35
C SER A 36 0.34 -10.83 3.32
N ASP A 37 -0.92 -10.42 3.12
CA ASP A 37 -1.87 -11.11 2.24
C ASP A 37 -1.84 -10.60 0.80
N ARG A 38 -0.71 -10.84 0.12
CA ARG A 38 -0.53 -10.44 -1.28
C ARG A 38 -1.51 -11.20 -2.18
N GLY A 39 -2.23 -10.48 -3.03
CA GLY A 39 -3.25 -11.06 -3.90
C GLY A 39 -4.55 -11.46 -3.21
N GLY A 40 -4.70 -11.21 -1.90
CA GLY A 40 -5.88 -11.62 -1.12
C GLY A 40 -6.03 -13.14 -0.99
N CYS A 41 -4.94 -13.89 -1.14
CA CYS A 41 -4.96 -15.34 -1.27
C CYS A 41 -5.09 -16.09 0.06
N GLU A 42 -4.89 -15.39 1.18
CA GLU A 42 -5.06 -15.91 2.55
C GLU A 42 -6.38 -15.43 3.20
N ASP A 43 -7.23 -14.71 2.45
CA ASP A 43 -8.51 -14.13 2.90
C ASP A 43 -8.39 -13.18 4.12
N ILE A 44 -7.18 -12.74 4.47
CA ILE A 44 -6.91 -11.84 5.60
C ILE A 44 -7.45 -10.45 5.31
N ARG A 45 -7.25 -9.92 4.09
CA ARG A 45 -7.76 -8.60 3.69
C ARG A 45 -9.28 -8.53 3.71
N GLY A 46 -9.96 -9.64 3.40
CA GLY A 46 -11.42 -9.76 3.49
C GLY A 46 -11.89 -9.53 4.93
N VAL A 47 -11.23 -10.15 5.91
CA VAL A 47 -11.51 -9.93 7.34
C VAL A 47 -11.22 -8.48 7.76
N LEU A 48 -10.15 -7.88 7.24
CA LEU A 48 -9.76 -6.50 7.54
C LEU A 48 -10.56 -5.44 6.76
N LYS A 49 -11.48 -5.83 5.88
CA LYS A 49 -12.23 -4.90 5.01
C LYS A 49 -12.95 -3.80 5.79
N LYS A 50 -13.54 -4.14 6.93
CA LYS A 50 -14.24 -3.16 7.80
C LYS A 50 -13.24 -2.16 8.39
N ASP A 51 -12.10 -2.62 8.85
CA ASP A 51 -11.05 -1.79 9.43
C ASP A 51 -10.41 -0.89 8.36
N PHE A 52 -10.23 -1.42 7.16
CA PHE A 52 -9.77 -0.64 6.01
C PHE A 52 -10.78 0.47 5.65
N LYS A 53 -12.09 0.17 5.64
CA LYS A 53 -13.14 1.17 5.42
C LYS A 53 -13.09 2.30 6.45
N ALA A 54 -12.81 1.98 7.71
CA ALA A 54 -12.74 2.97 8.78
C ALA A 54 -11.61 4.00 8.60
N VAL A 55 -10.55 3.66 7.84
CA VAL A 55 -9.36 4.52 7.66
C VAL A 55 -9.25 5.11 6.26
N GLN A 56 -10.27 4.97 5.41
CA GLN A 56 -10.25 5.47 4.02
C GLN A 56 -10.04 6.98 3.93
N GLU A 57 -10.63 7.75 4.84
CA GLU A 57 -10.46 9.21 4.87
C GLU A 57 -9.03 9.59 5.25
N GLU A 58 -8.35 8.80 6.08
CA GLU A 58 -6.93 9.01 6.38
C GLU A 58 -6.05 8.71 5.17
N LEU A 59 -6.47 7.82 4.26
CA LEU A 59 -5.73 7.48 3.04
C LEU A 59 -5.92 8.49 1.91
N LYS A 60 -7.14 9.05 1.78
CA LYS A 60 -7.45 10.03 0.73
C LYS A 60 -6.51 11.23 0.80
N GLY A 61 -6.13 11.74 -0.37
CA GLY A 61 -5.20 12.86 -0.48
C GLY A 61 -3.73 12.51 -0.21
N LYS A 62 -3.37 11.24 0.04
CA LYS A 62 -1.96 10.82 0.07
C LYS A 62 -1.42 10.54 -1.33
N PHE A 63 -0.12 10.76 -1.53
CA PHE A 63 0.55 10.38 -2.76
C PHE A 63 0.64 8.87 -2.92
N ALA A 64 0.68 8.39 -4.16
CA ALA A 64 0.82 6.97 -4.49
C ALA A 64 2.01 6.28 -3.79
N ASP A 65 3.12 6.99 -3.61
CA ASP A 65 4.29 6.46 -2.92
C ASP A 65 4.04 6.27 -1.43
N ASP A 66 3.31 7.18 -0.79
CA ASP A 66 2.92 7.05 0.61
C ASP A 66 1.88 5.96 0.80
N ILE A 67 0.94 5.81 -0.14
CA ILE A 67 0.02 4.66 -0.17
C ILE A 67 0.81 3.35 -0.23
N THR A 68 1.85 3.28 -1.06
CA THR A 68 2.69 2.08 -1.18
C THR A 68 3.49 1.82 0.11
N LYS A 69 3.98 2.86 0.79
CA LYS A 69 4.62 2.73 2.12
C LYS A 69 3.65 2.23 3.19
N ILE A 70 2.39 2.70 3.15
CA ILE A 70 1.36 2.36 4.14
C ILE A 70 0.77 0.97 3.87
N LEU A 71 0.27 0.71 2.67
CA LEU A 71 -0.47 -0.52 2.34
C LEU A 71 0.41 -1.63 1.74
N GLY A 72 1.67 -1.31 1.41
CA GLY A 72 2.52 -2.20 0.64
C GLY A 72 2.24 -2.11 -0.87
N ARG A 73 3.02 -2.87 -1.65
CA ARG A 73 2.89 -2.92 -3.11
C ARG A 73 1.47 -3.39 -3.50
N PRO A 74 0.79 -2.71 -4.45
CA PRO A 74 -0.49 -3.19 -4.95
C PRO A 74 -0.32 -4.51 -5.70
N ASP A 75 -1.40 -5.28 -5.74
CA ASP A 75 -1.42 -6.55 -6.47
C ASP A 75 -1.36 -6.29 -7.98
N ILE A 76 -2.10 -5.27 -8.44
CA ILE A 76 -2.06 -4.76 -9.80
C ILE A 76 -1.85 -3.25 -9.77
N HIS A 77 -0.93 -2.78 -10.60
CA HIS A 77 -0.72 -1.36 -10.90
C HIS A 77 -1.07 -1.15 -12.37
N GLN A 78 -2.12 -0.37 -12.62
CA GLN A 78 -2.63 -0.11 -13.97
C GLN A 78 -2.64 1.39 -14.24
N LEU A 79 -2.38 1.75 -15.51
CA LEU A 79 -2.63 3.07 -16.05
C LEU A 79 -3.92 3.01 -16.86
N GLY A 80 -4.89 3.84 -16.54
CA GLY A 80 -6.10 4.01 -17.32
C GLY A 80 -6.02 5.22 -18.24
N GLU A 81 -7.18 5.69 -18.69
CA GLU A 81 -7.27 6.85 -19.57
C GLU A 81 -6.68 8.11 -18.93
N ARG A 82 -6.11 8.98 -19.77
CA ARG A 82 -5.50 10.26 -19.34
C ARG A 82 -4.43 10.09 -18.26
N ASN A 83 -3.68 9.00 -18.30
CA ASN A 83 -2.61 8.67 -17.34
C ASN A 83 -3.09 8.57 -15.88
N GLN A 84 -4.37 8.23 -15.68
CA GLN A 84 -4.87 7.93 -14.35
C GLN A 84 -4.21 6.65 -13.82
N LYS A 85 -3.69 6.71 -12.61
CA LYS A 85 -3.07 5.58 -11.95
C LYS A 85 -4.10 4.84 -11.08
N PHE A 86 -4.07 3.52 -11.14
CA PHE A 86 -4.93 2.65 -10.35
C PHE A 86 -4.09 1.62 -9.61
N TYR A 87 -4.29 1.53 -8.31
CA TYR A 87 -3.76 0.46 -7.47
C TYR A 87 -4.89 -0.47 -7.07
N VAL A 88 -4.71 -1.76 -7.31
CA VAL A 88 -5.71 -2.78 -6.99
C VAL A 88 -5.15 -3.68 -5.89
N TYR A 89 -5.99 -3.90 -4.87
CA TYR A 89 -5.75 -4.90 -3.84
C TYR A 89 -6.94 -5.85 -3.81
N PHE A 90 -6.70 -7.14 -4.04
CA PHE A 90 -7.74 -8.16 -3.87
C PHE A 90 -8.01 -8.38 -2.38
N LEU A 91 -9.29 -8.58 -2.04
CA LEU A 91 -9.78 -8.82 -0.68
C LEU A 91 -10.12 -10.28 -0.44
N GLU A 92 -10.38 -11.03 -1.51
CA GLU A 92 -10.81 -12.43 -1.48
C GLU A 92 -9.93 -13.27 -2.40
N LYS A 93 -9.83 -14.56 -2.09
CA LYS A 93 -9.16 -15.52 -2.95
C LYS A 93 -9.88 -15.71 -4.29
N GLY A 94 -9.09 -15.92 -5.35
CA GLY A 94 -9.62 -16.24 -6.67
C GLY A 94 -8.53 -16.67 -7.66
N PRO A 95 -8.85 -16.74 -8.97
CA PRO A 95 -7.90 -17.15 -10.02
C PRO A 95 -6.61 -16.32 -10.06
N GLN A 96 -6.63 -15.09 -9.51
CA GLN A 96 -5.44 -14.24 -9.42
C GLN A 96 -4.32 -14.83 -8.56
N CYS A 97 -4.65 -15.76 -7.67
CA CYS A 97 -3.69 -16.42 -6.77
C CYS A 97 -2.80 -17.44 -7.49
N GLU A 98 -3.30 -18.02 -8.58
CA GLU A 98 -2.51 -18.90 -9.44
C GLU A 98 -1.77 -18.09 -10.51
N ASN A 99 -2.47 -17.13 -11.11
CA ASN A 99 -1.89 -16.21 -12.07
C ASN A 99 -2.56 -14.84 -11.95
N ILE A 100 -1.78 -13.81 -11.61
CA ILE A 100 -2.25 -12.44 -11.38
C ILE A 100 -2.96 -11.79 -12.58
N GLN A 101 -2.72 -12.32 -13.79
CA GLN A 101 -3.36 -11.83 -15.02
C GLN A 101 -4.69 -12.54 -15.33
N SER A 102 -5.03 -13.60 -14.59
CA SER A 102 -6.29 -14.30 -14.79
C SER A 102 -7.48 -13.39 -14.46
N PRO A 103 -8.49 -13.31 -15.33
CA PRO A 103 -9.74 -12.63 -15.01
C PRO A 103 -10.32 -13.18 -13.70
N SER A 104 -10.52 -12.29 -12.74
CA SER A 104 -10.98 -12.66 -11.41
C SER A 104 -12.18 -11.82 -10.97
N ASN A 105 -13.19 -12.55 -10.49
CA ASN A 105 -14.38 -12.01 -9.85
C ASN A 105 -14.23 -11.83 -8.34
N ALA A 106 -13.05 -12.12 -7.78
CA ALA A 106 -12.78 -11.87 -6.37
C ALA A 106 -12.99 -10.38 -6.06
N GLU A 107 -13.63 -10.09 -4.92
CA GLU A 107 -13.80 -8.71 -4.50
C GLU A 107 -12.43 -8.04 -4.36
N LYS A 108 -12.32 -6.82 -4.89
CA LYS A 108 -11.11 -6.02 -4.81
C LYS A 108 -11.44 -4.57 -4.51
N VAL A 109 -10.49 -3.91 -3.85
CA VAL A 109 -10.49 -2.46 -3.66
C VAL A 109 -9.58 -1.82 -4.70
N ILE A 110 -10.08 -0.78 -5.35
CA ILE A 110 -9.37 -0.02 -6.37
C ILE A 110 -9.18 1.41 -5.85
N LEU A 111 -7.91 1.79 -5.75
CA LEU A 111 -7.46 3.13 -5.39
C LEU A 111 -7.13 3.88 -6.68
N LYS A 112 -7.88 4.93 -6.98
CA LYS A 112 -7.67 5.78 -8.15
C LYS A 112 -6.97 7.07 -7.72
N PHE A 113 -5.90 7.38 -8.44
CA PHE A 113 -5.14 8.61 -8.23
C PHE A 113 -5.48 9.64 -9.29
N ASN A 114 -5.54 10.90 -8.89
CA ASN A 114 -5.74 12.02 -9.81
C ASN A 114 -4.47 12.34 -10.61
N ALA A 115 -4.55 13.34 -11.49
CA ALA A 115 -3.45 13.72 -12.38
C ALA A 115 -2.18 14.21 -11.64
N VAL A 116 -2.30 14.65 -10.39
CA VAL A 116 -1.15 15.07 -9.56
C VAL A 116 -0.64 13.94 -8.64
N GLY A 117 -1.20 12.73 -8.76
CA GLY A 117 -0.73 11.55 -8.04
C GLY A 117 -1.30 11.37 -6.63
N LEU A 118 -2.36 12.11 -6.27
CA LEU A 118 -3.05 12.00 -4.98
C LEU A 118 -4.20 11.00 -5.07
N LEU A 119 -4.38 10.17 -4.04
CA LEU A 119 -5.52 9.25 -3.93
C LEU A 119 -6.82 10.04 -3.86
N SER A 120 -7.66 9.94 -4.89
CA SER A 120 -8.91 10.69 -5.00
C SER A 120 -10.14 9.85 -4.75
N GLU A 121 -10.12 8.58 -5.17
CA GLU A 121 -11.29 7.69 -5.08
C GLU A 121 -10.87 6.30 -4.61
N ILE A 122 -11.74 5.67 -3.81
CA ILE A 122 -11.59 4.29 -3.37
C ILE A 122 -12.91 3.58 -3.68
N THR A 123 -12.84 2.52 -4.48
CA THR A 123 -14.01 1.78 -4.95
C THR A 123 -13.86 0.30 -4.69
N TYR A 124 -14.98 -0.41 -4.56
CA TYR A 124 -15.02 -1.86 -4.36
C TYR A 124 -15.79 -2.47 -5.52
N GLN A 125 -15.27 -3.53 -6.13
CA GLN A 125 -15.96 -4.24 -7.21
C GLN A 125 -15.51 -5.70 -7.28
N SER A 126 -16.38 -6.55 -7.85
CA SER A 126 -16.14 -7.98 -8.07
C SER A 126 -16.11 -8.34 -9.55
N ARG A 127 -16.08 -7.36 -10.46
CA ARG A 127 -15.95 -7.62 -11.89
C ARG A 127 -14.48 -7.77 -12.30
N PRO A 128 -14.16 -8.56 -13.34
CA PRO A 128 -12.80 -8.61 -13.89
C PRO A 128 -12.30 -7.21 -14.31
N LEU A 129 -10.98 -7.00 -14.24
CA LEU A 129 -10.35 -5.73 -14.66
C LEU A 129 -10.26 -5.64 -16.18
#